data_AF-A0A5B7D0N3-F1
#
_entry.id   AF-A0A5B7D0N3-F1
#
_cell.length_a   1.000
_cell.length_b   1.000
_cell.length_c   1.000
_cell.angle_alpha   90.00
_cell.angle_beta   90.00
_cell.angle_gamma   90.00
#
_symmetry.space_group_name_H-M   'P 1'
#
loop_
_entity.id
_entity.type
_entity.pdbx_description
1 polymer ?
#
loop_
_entity_poly.entity_id
_entity_poly.type
_entity_poly.pdbx_seq_one_letter_code
_entity_poly.pdbx_strand_id
1 'polypeptide(L)'
;MVEAPFLNTGMCCTKCSIQAGRVCSSHFEVEDAMMMEAFMSQELRRFCCQGLIRRIPVHNRHTTNMSDENKAALVMDNGSHLSKTGFSGDDTPHAIFPTIVGNCRLKGDAYVGEKARSKQGNLILKHPIEHGIVTNWDDMEKIWHHTFYNELRVVPEEHPVLLTEAPGNPKSNREKMAQIMFEMFNVPGLNACIPAVLSLYAAGLTTGVALDSGDGVTHTVPIYEGFPVRNAIQRLDMAGLYLTDYLLTILTERGYPFATTSDRDIVRDIKEKLCYVALNFEEEMARSEQSTPLEKTYELPDGQVITIGNERFRCPEALFHPSFMDLEKVGIQETLYNSIMKCDMDIRKNLYAKIVLSGGNTTCPGFAERMEKEITTLAPSSMQIKIIAPPERGYSVWIGGSILASLSTFKQMLITKQEYDECGPSIVHKKFF
;
A
#
# COMPACT_ATOMS: atom_id res chain seq x y z
N MET A 1 -5.77 39.48 73.65
CA MET A 1 -6.29 38.09 73.55
C MET A 1 -5.81 37.61 72.18
N VAL A 2 -4.59 37.05 72.09
CA VAL A 2 -4.23 35.65 72.46
C VAL A 2 -5.08 34.73 71.58
N GLU A 3 -4.54 33.97 70.63
CA GLU A 3 -3.32 33.16 70.69
C GLU A 3 -2.85 32.77 69.26
N ALA A 4 -1.55 32.93 68.98
CA ALA A 4 -0.79 31.97 68.18
C ALA A 4 -0.22 30.92 69.16
N PRO A 5 0.30 29.75 68.74
CA PRO A 5 1.75 29.74 68.49
C PRO A 5 2.26 28.73 67.40
N PHE A 6 3.26 29.13 66.60
CA PHE A 6 4.70 28.72 66.62
C PHE A 6 5.03 27.51 65.69
N LEU A 7 5.95 27.64 64.71
CA LEU A 7 7.44 27.59 64.79
C LEU A 7 7.90 26.16 65.19
N ASN A 8 8.94 25.52 64.65
CA ASN A 8 10.13 25.95 63.91
C ASN A 8 10.98 24.71 63.50
N THR A 9 12.08 24.97 62.79
CA THR A 9 13.31 24.16 62.60
C THR A 9 13.25 23.03 61.55
N GLY A 10 14.24 22.80 60.70
CA GLY A 10 15.60 23.35 60.52
C GLY A 10 16.39 22.33 59.69
N MET A 11 16.79 22.65 58.47
CA MET A 11 18.18 22.96 58.08
C MET A 11 19.21 21.81 58.24
N CYS A 12 19.67 21.28 57.10
CA CYS A 12 21.06 20.88 56.77
C CYS A 12 21.04 20.29 55.33
N CYS A 13 21.49 20.94 54.24
CA CYS A 13 22.81 21.52 53.92
C CYS A 13 23.93 20.47 54.13
N THR A 14 24.44 19.81 53.10
CA THR A 14 25.68 20.12 52.33
C THR A 14 26.03 18.84 51.51
N LYS A 15 26.65 18.77 50.32
CA LYS A 15 27.56 19.58 49.48
C LYS A 15 27.45 19.03 48.03
N CYS A 16 27.40 19.86 46.97
CA CYS A 16 28.52 20.21 46.05
C CYS A 16 29.16 18.98 45.35
N SER A 17 29.32 18.86 44.02
CA SER A 17 29.67 19.88 43.00
C SER A 17 29.66 19.25 41.57
N ILE A 18 29.59 20.10 40.50
CA ILE A 18 30.11 19.88 39.11
C ILE A 18 29.21 18.99 38.21
N GLN A 19 28.78 19.30 36.97
CA GLN A 19 29.21 20.21 35.90
C GLN A 19 28.05 20.45 34.89
N ALA A 20 28.24 21.48 34.06
CA ALA A 20 27.34 21.99 33.04
C ALA A 20 26.88 21.02 31.93
N GLY A 21 25.71 21.29 31.33
CA GLY A 21 25.42 20.88 29.96
C GLY A 21 23.94 20.66 29.61
N ARG A 22 23.41 21.53 28.74
CA ARG A 22 22.22 21.38 27.87
C ARG A 22 20.84 21.73 28.45
N VAL A 23 20.43 22.95 28.12
CA VAL A 23 19.06 23.46 28.16
C VAL A 23 18.42 23.28 26.77
N CYS A 24 17.18 22.79 26.79
CA CYS A 24 16.06 22.92 25.84
C CYS A 24 16.28 22.73 24.32
N SER A 25 15.73 21.62 23.80
CA SER A 25 15.16 21.53 22.45
C SER A 25 14.19 20.34 22.38
N SER A 26 13.00 20.44 22.98
CA SER A 26 11.95 19.41 22.83
C SER A 26 10.53 19.90 23.16
N HIS A 27 10.26 21.20 23.08
CA HIS A 27 8.93 21.76 23.34
C HIS A 27 8.29 22.49 22.14
N PHE A 28 8.95 22.50 20.98
CA PHE A 28 8.40 23.09 19.75
C PHE A 28 7.89 22.07 18.72
N GLU A 29 8.16 20.77 18.90
CA GLU A 29 7.76 19.73 17.92
C GLU A 29 6.37 19.12 18.18
N VAL A 30 5.77 19.36 19.36
CA VAL A 30 4.49 18.74 19.75
C VAL A 30 3.29 19.65 19.44
N GLU A 31 3.44 20.98 19.50
CA GLU A 31 2.31 21.90 19.30
C GLU A 31 1.86 21.98 17.84
N ASP A 32 2.77 21.91 16.86
CA ASP A 32 2.42 21.89 15.43
C ASP A 32 1.77 20.57 14.99
N ALA A 33 2.16 19.44 15.60
CA ALA A 33 1.52 18.15 15.38
C ALA A 33 0.10 18.10 15.97
N MET A 34 -0.10 18.63 17.18
CA MET A 34 -1.41 18.67 17.85
C MET A 34 -2.43 19.59 17.18
N MET A 35 -2.01 20.68 16.52
CA MET A 35 -2.93 21.52 15.73
C MET A 35 -3.40 20.80 14.46
N MET A 36 -2.51 20.05 13.79
CA MET A 36 -2.85 19.20 12.64
C MET A 36 -3.80 18.05 13.04
N GLU A 37 -3.61 17.43 14.22
CA GLU A 37 -4.44 16.36 14.79
C GLU A 37 -5.92 16.72 14.95
N ALA A 38 -6.22 17.93 15.45
CA ALA A 38 -7.59 18.34 15.75
C ALA A 38 -8.41 18.66 14.49
N PHE A 39 -7.76 19.18 13.43
CA PHE A 39 -8.44 19.63 12.22
C PHE A 39 -8.61 18.51 11.19
N MET A 40 -7.58 17.67 10.99
CA MET A 40 -7.63 16.49 10.10
C MET A 40 -8.71 15.49 10.52
N SER A 41 -8.83 15.25 11.83
CA SER A 41 -9.86 14.40 12.42
C SER A 41 -11.27 14.98 12.19
N GLN A 42 -11.45 16.30 12.15
CA GLN A 42 -12.76 16.92 11.90
C GLN A 42 -13.17 16.89 10.42
N GLU A 43 -12.27 17.15 9.47
CA GLU A 43 -12.60 17.10 8.02
C GLU A 43 -12.82 15.67 7.52
N LEU A 44 -11.96 14.71 7.93
CA LEU A 44 -12.16 13.29 7.60
C LEU A 44 -13.43 12.72 8.24
N ARG A 45 -13.77 13.10 9.48
CA ARG A 45 -15.05 12.72 10.10
C ARG A 45 -16.25 13.35 9.41
N ARG A 46 -16.15 14.58 8.88
CA ARG A 46 -17.23 15.20 8.10
C ARG A 46 -17.48 14.44 6.79
N PHE A 47 -16.43 14.00 6.11
CA PHE A 47 -16.54 13.14 4.93
C PHE A 47 -17.10 11.75 5.29
N CYS A 48 -16.65 11.15 6.39
CA CYS A 48 -17.07 9.81 6.78
C CYS A 48 -18.47 9.73 7.42
N CYS A 49 -18.94 10.77 8.11
CA CYS A 49 -20.29 10.83 8.67
C CYS A 49 -21.39 11.00 7.61
N GLN A 50 -21.03 11.45 6.40
CA GLN A 50 -21.97 11.51 5.27
C GLN A 50 -22.02 10.17 4.52
N GLY A 51 -22.35 9.08 5.22
CA GLY A 51 -22.49 7.71 4.70
C GLY A 51 -23.56 7.50 3.62
N LEU A 52 -23.62 8.37 2.61
CA LEU A 52 -24.25 8.16 1.34
C LEU A 52 -23.21 8.40 0.25
N ILE A 53 -22.98 7.36 -0.55
CA ILE A 53 -22.66 7.48 -1.97
C ILE A 53 -23.78 8.33 -2.60
N ARG A 54 -23.70 9.65 -2.48
CA ARG A 54 -24.55 10.60 -3.20
C ARG A 54 -23.66 11.22 -4.26
N ARG A 55 -23.91 10.79 -5.50
CA ARG A 55 -23.52 11.41 -6.76
C ARG A 55 -23.08 12.87 -6.55
N ILE A 56 -21.79 13.12 -6.69
CA ILE A 56 -21.30 14.46 -6.97
C ILE A 56 -22.07 14.93 -8.20
N PRO A 57 -22.76 16.08 -8.17
CA PRO A 57 -23.43 16.59 -9.36
C PRO A 57 -22.33 16.89 -10.39
N VAL A 58 -22.37 16.18 -11.51
CA VAL A 58 -21.60 16.52 -12.71
C VAL A 58 -22.03 17.93 -13.10
N HIS A 59 -21.25 18.92 -12.68
CA HIS A 59 -21.37 20.25 -13.24
C HIS A 59 -20.87 20.15 -14.67
N ASN A 60 -21.80 20.34 -15.62
CA ASN A 60 -21.50 20.56 -17.01
C ASN A 60 -20.35 21.57 -17.11
N ARG A 61 -19.27 21.18 -17.80
CA ARG A 61 -18.17 22.07 -18.15
C ARG A 61 -18.70 23.20 -19.03
N HIS A 62 -19.12 24.29 -18.40
CA HIS A 62 -18.96 25.60 -18.98
C HIS A 62 -17.62 26.13 -18.53
N THR A 63 -16.79 26.46 -19.51
CA THR A 63 -15.50 27.14 -19.39
C THR A 63 -15.62 28.37 -18.50
N THR A 64 -15.29 28.22 -17.23
CA THR A 64 -14.92 29.32 -16.35
C THR A 64 -13.43 29.20 -16.11
N ASN A 65 -12.68 30.24 -16.49
CA ASN A 65 -11.27 30.38 -16.18
C ASN A 65 -11.10 30.29 -14.66
N MET A 66 -10.69 29.13 -14.16
CA MET A 66 -10.15 29.03 -12.81
C MET A 66 -8.79 29.71 -12.82
N SER A 67 -8.62 30.69 -11.93
CA SER A 67 -7.35 31.33 -11.61
C SER A 67 -6.22 30.31 -11.44
N ASP A 68 -5.03 30.66 -11.92
CA ASP A 68 -3.78 29.89 -11.95
C ASP A 68 -3.23 29.34 -10.60
N GLU A 69 -3.99 29.38 -9.51
CA GLU A 69 -3.49 29.08 -8.15
C GLU A 69 -3.82 27.68 -7.60
N ASN A 70 -4.48 26.79 -8.36
CA ASN A 70 -4.74 25.43 -7.86
C ASN A 70 -4.93 24.38 -8.97
N LYS A 71 -3.80 23.92 -9.53
CA LYS A 71 -3.80 22.70 -10.35
C LYS A 71 -3.96 21.47 -9.46
N ALA A 72 -4.78 20.52 -9.91
CA ALA A 72 -5.05 19.27 -9.19
C ALA A 72 -3.76 18.47 -8.97
N ALA A 73 -3.63 17.81 -7.83
CA ALA A 73 -2.48 16.98 -7.53
C ALA A 73 -2.53 15.66 -8.33
N LEU A 74 -1.36 15.12 -8.65
CA LEU A 74 -1.21 13.82 -9.31
C LEU A 74 -0.99 12.75 -8.25
N VAL A 75 -1.74 11.67 -8.33
CA VAL A 75 -1.62 10.52 -7.41
C VAL A 75 -1.05 9.35 -8.19
N MET A 76 0.11 8.86 -7.75
CA MET A 76 0.89 7.83 -8.40
C MET A 76 1.18 6.69 -7.42
N ASP A 77 0.43 5.60 -7.55
CA ASP A 77 0.64 4.38 -6.80
C ASP A 77 1.63 3.46 -7.52
N ASN A 78 2.82 3.31 -6.96
CA ASN A 78 3.94 2.55 -7.54
C ASN A 78 3.89 1.09 -7.08
N GLY A 79 3.04 0.27 -7.71
CA GLY A 79 2.98 -1.17 -7.45
C GLY A 79 4.09 -1.95 -8.16
N SER A 80 4.50 -3.10 -7.60
CA SER A 80 5.50 -3.98 -8.22
C SER A 80 5.08 -4.54 -9.58
N HIS A 81 3.78 -4.80 -9.77
CA HIS A 81 3.23 -5.28 -11.04
C HIS A 81 2.45 -4.23 -11.81
N LEU A 82 1.62 -3.45 -11.12
CA LEU A 82 0.73 -2.45 -11.73
C LEU A 82 0.94 -1.10 -11.08
N SER A 83 1.26 -0.10 -11.91
CA SER A 83 1.21 1.31 -11.56
C SER A 83 -0.20 1.84 -11.79
N LYS A 84 -0.74 2.59 -10.81
CA LYS A 84 -2.04 3.25 -10.93
C LYS A 84 -1.85 4.74 -10.75
N THR A 85 -2.36 5.53 -11.70
CA THR A 85 -2.04 6.94 -11.78
C THR A 85 -3.28 7.74 -12.18
N GLY A 86 -3.43 8.95 -11.64
CA GLY A 86 -4.55 9.83 -11.99
C GLY A 86 -4.53 11.13 -11.19
N PHE A 87 -5.64 11.87 -11.27
CA PHE A 87 -5.78 13.18 -10.62
C PHE A 87 -6.47 13.04 -9.26
N SER A 88 -6.14 13.95 -8.34
CA SER A 88 -6.83 14.08 -7.05
C SER A 88 -8.30 14.45 -7.25
N GLY A 89 -9.19 13.81 -6.50
CA GLY A 89 -10.64 14.05 -6.55
C GLY A 89 -11.39 13.14 -7.52
N ASP A 90 -10.69 12.32 -8.32
CA ASP A 90 -11.29 11.28 -9.14
C ASP A 90 -11.54 10.01 -8.30
N ASP A 91 -12.64 9.31 -8.59
CA ASP A 91 -13.06 8.08 -7.88
C ASP A 91 -12.32 6.82 -8.39
N THR A 92 -11.75 6.88 -9.59
CA THR A 92 -11.05 5.76 -10.24
C THR A 92 -9.74 6.25 -10.86
N PRO A 93 -8.66 5.44 -10.85
CA PRO A 93 -7.40 5.82 -11.48
C PRO A 93 -7.60 6.06 -12.99
N HIS A 94 -6.97 7.11 -13.51
CA HIS A 94 -7.05 7.48 -14.92
C HIS A 94 -6.38 6.44 -15.81
N ALA A 95 -5.22 5.93 -15.37
CA ALA A 95 -4.46 4.91 -16.06
C ALA A 95 -3.99 3.82 -15.08
N ILE A 96 -4.11 2.58 -15.51
CA ILE A 96 -3.56 1.40 -14.86
C ILE A 96 -2.74 0.66 -15.92
N PHE A 97 -1.45 0.49 -15.67
CA PHE A 97 -0.57 -0.19 -16.63
C PHE A 97 0.50 -1.03 -15.90
N PRO A 98 1.06 -2.06 -16.57
CA PRO A 98 2.12 -2.88 -16.00
C PRO A 98 3.40 -2.10 -15.72
N THR A 99 3.99 -2.28 -14.53
CA THR A 99 5.27 -1.69 -14.09
C THR A 99 6.44 -2.45 -14.73
N ILE A 100 6.56 -2.36 -16.06
CA ILE A 100 7.52 -3.12 -16.86
C ILE A 100 8.21 -2.18 -17.84
N VAL A 101 9.52 -2.32 -17.97
CA VAL A 101 10.33 -1.66 -18.99
C VAL A 101 10.93 -2.71 -19.92
N GLY A 102 10.63 -2.58 -21.22
CA GLY A 102 11.22 -3.38 -22.28
C GLY A 102 12.36 -2.63 -22.95
N ASN A 103 13.60 -3.08 -22.72
CA ASN A 103 14.77 -2.52 -23.37
C ASN A 103 15.09 -3.31 -24.66
N CYS A 104 15.36 -2.63 -25.77
CA CYS A 104 15.73 -3.26 -27.03
C CYS A 104 17.15 -3.83 -26.97
N ARG A 105 17.38 -5.04 -27.50
CA ARG A 105 18.70 -5.71 -27.50
C ARG A 105 19.73 -5.01 -28.39
N LEU A 106 19.25 -4.38 -29.45
CA LEU A 106 20.05 -3.61 -30.41
C LEU A 106 19.63 -2.15 -30.20
N LYS A 107 20.52 -1.32 -29.64
CA LYS A 107 20.33 0.09 -29.27
C LYS A 107 19.08 0.73 -29.91
N GLY A 108 18.05 0.96 -29.10
CA GLY A 108 16.78 1.54 -29.52
C GLY A 108 15.94 1.97 -28.32
N ASP A 109 14.81 2.64 -28.60
CA ASP A 109 13.91 3.20 -27.59
C ASP A 109 13.42 2.15 -26.59
N ALA A 110 13.34 2.55 -25.32
CA ALA A 110 12.73 1.73 -24.28
C ALA A 110 11.20 1.84 -24.36
N TYR A 111 10.51 0.71 -24.27
CA TYR A 111 9.05 0.66 -24.20
C TYR A 111 8.63 0.44 -22.75
N VAL A 112 7.49 1.01 -22.35
CA VAL A 112 6.93 0.89 -21.01
C VAL A 112 5.52 0.32 -21.09
N GLY A 113 5.12 -0.45 -20.07
CA GLY A 113 3.76 -0.92 -19.88
C GLY A 113 3.27 -1.86 -20.97
N GLU A 114 2.05 -1.62 -21.47
CA GLU A 114 1.40 -2.50 -22.45
C GLU A 114 2.17 -2.60 -23.77
N LYS A 115 2.87 -1.53 -24.15
CA LYS A 115 3.74 -1.51 -25.34
C LYS A 115 4.97 -2.41 -25.18
N ALA A 116 5.48 -2.53 -23.96
CA ALA A 116 6.56 -3.47 -23.65
C ALA A 116 6.02 -4.91 -23.68
N ARG A 117 4.86 -5.15 -23.07
CA ARG A 117 4.19 -6.46 -23.03
C ARG A 117 3.89 -6.99 -24.43
N SER A 118 3.24 -6.20 -25.28
CA SER A 118 2.92 -6.59 -26.66
C SER A 118 4.14 -6.89 -27.55
N LYS A 119 5.32 -6.35 -27.22
CA LYS A 119 6.58 -6.57 -27.97
C LYS A 119 7.57 -7.48 -27.24
N GLN A 120 7.09 -8.30 -26.29
CA GLN A 120 7.87 -9.23 -25.47
C GLN A 120 8.89 -10.07 -26.26
N GLY A 121 8.55 -10.53 -27.47
CA GLY A 121 9.44 -11.38 -28.27
C GLY A 121 10.76 -10.73 -28.70
N ASN A 122 10.80 -9.39 -28.79
CA ASN A 122 11.97 -8.63 -29.26
C ASN A 122 12.67 -7.82 -28.17
N LEU A 123 12.08 -7.75 -26.97
CA LEU A 123 12.53 -6.89 -25.87
C LEU A 123 12.99 -7.73 -24.69
N ILE A 124 13.96 -7.21 -23.94
CA ILE A 124 14.28 -7.73 -22.61
C ILE A 124 13.43 -6.97 -21.61
N LEU A 125 12.41 -7.65 -21.06
CA LEU A 125 11.57 -7.10 -20.01
C LEU A 125 12.31 -7.08 -18.67
N LYS A 126 12.18 -5.96 -17.96
CA LYS A 126 12.68 -5.78 -16.60
C LYS A 126 11.59 -5.18 -15.72
N HIS A 127 11.60 -5.60 -14.46
CA HIS A 127 10.74 -5.05 -13.40
C HIS A 127 11.62 -4.16 -12.50
N PRO A 128 11.39 -2.84 -12.47
CA PRO A 128 12.24 -1.93 -11.68
C PRO A 128 11.90 -1.94 -10.18
N ILE A 129 10.78 -2.55 -9.79
CA ILE A 129 10.31 -2.64 -8.40
C ILE A 129 10.21 -4.11 -8.02
N GLU A 130 11.07 -4.55 -7.10
CA GLU A 130 11.06 -5.90 -6.54
C GLU A 130 10.70 -5.81 -5.05
N HIS A 131 9.74 -6.62 -4.61
CA HIS A 131 9.21 -6.60 -3.24
C HIS A 131 8.83 -5.19 -2.73
N GLY A 132 8.26 -4.35 -3.60
CA GLY A 132 7.88 -2.97 -3.28
C GLY A 132 9.07 -2.00 -3.09
N ILE A 133 10.29 -2.41 -3.40
CA ILE A 133 11.49 -1.55 -3.35
C ILE A 133 11.99 -1.33 -4.78
N VAL A 134 12.31 -0.08 -5.11
CA VAL A 134 12.93 0.26 -6.40
C VAL A 134 14.37 -0.25 -6.43
N THR A 135 14.68 -1.13 -7.38
CA THR A 135 16.01 -1.71 -7.58
C THR A 135 16.75 -1.04 -8.74
N ASN A 136 16.02 -0.64 -9.80
CA ASN A 136 16.58 0.06 -10.95
C ASN A 136 15.94 1.44 -11.16
N TRP A 137 16.68 2.49 -10.82
CA TRP A 137 16.24 3.89 -10.92
C TRP A 137 16.14 4.39 -12.36
N ASP A 138 17.01 3.94 -13.27
CA ASP A 138 16.98 4.37 -14.67
C ASP A 138 15.70 3.87 -15.37
N ASP A 139 15.28 2.64 -15.03
CA ASP A 139 14.04 2.08 -15.56
C ASP A 139 12.82 2.69 -14.83
N MET A 140 12.92 3.04 -13.54
CA MET A 140 11.85 3.73 -12.81
C MET A 140 11.59 5.14 -13.35
N GLU A 141 12.64 5.88 -13.72
CA GLU A 141 12.52 7.20 -14.35
C GLU A 141 11.75 7.12 -15.67
N LYS A 142 12.01 6.10 -16.50
CA LYS A 142 11.25 5.86 -17.73
C LYS A 142 9.76 5.58 -17.46
N ILE A 143 9.46 4.85 -16.37
CA ILE A 143 8.07 4.61 -15.96
C ILE A 143 7.38 5.92 -15.61
N TRP A 144 8.01 6.78 -14.80
CA TRP A 144 7.43 8.07 -14.44
C TRP A 144 7.31 9.01 -15.65
N HIS A 145 8.29 9.03 -16.54
CA HIS A 145 8.19 9.75 -17.81
C HIS A 145 6.99 9.26 -18.64
N HIS A 146 6.80 7.94 -18.73
CA HIS A 146 5.64 7.37 -19.41
C HIS A 146 4.32 7.79 -18.75
N THR A 147 4.26 7.77 -17.41
CA THR A 147 3.09 8.24 -16.66
C THR A 147 2.73 9.69 -16.99
N PHE A 148 3.69 10.61 -16.87
CA PHE A 148 3.41 12.05 -17.04
C PHE A 148 3.06 12.38 -18.49
N TYR A 149 3.87 11.93 -19.45
CA TYR A 149 3.78 12.42 -20.82
C TYR A 149 2.88 11.56 -21.74
N ASN A 150 2.81 10.24 -21.53
CA ASN A 150 2.02 9.36 -22.40
C ASN A 150 0.63 9.10 -21.86
N GLU A 151 0.53 8.72 -20.57
CA GLU A 151 -0.73 8.33 -19.95
C GLU A 151 -1.55 9.56 -19.53
N LEU A 152 -0.99 10.40 -18.65
CA LEU A 152 -1.69 11.58 -18.12
C LEU A 152 -1.64 12.78 -19.07
N ARG A 153 -0.61 12.86 -19.93
CA ARG A 153 -0.36 13.96 -20.89
C ARG A 153 -0.33 15.33 -20.22
N VAL A 154 0.38 15.41 -19.10
CA VAL A 154 0.54 16.61 -18.27
C VAL A 154 1.99 17.06 -18.21
N VAL A 155 2.20 18.33 -17.88
CA VAL A 155 3.53 18.88 -17.58
C VAL A 155 3.77 18.70 -16.08
N PRO A 156 4.74 17.87 -15.65
CA PRO A 156 4.94 17.56 -14.23
C PRO A 156 5.29 18.80 -13.38
N GLU A 157 5.88 19.83 -13.99
CA GLU A 157 6.28 21.08 -13.32
C GLU A 157 5.10 21.90 -12.76
N GLU A 158 3.89 21.62 -13.25
CA GLU A 158 2.72 22.41 -12.90
C GLU A 158 1.85 21.74 -11.83
N HIS A 159 2.16 20.51 -11.43
CA HIS A 159 1.30 19.69 -10.58
C HIS A 159 2.04 19.11 -9.38
N PRO A 160 1.52 19.26 -8.15
CA PRO A 160 2.08 18.56 -7.00
C PRO A 160 1.83 17.05 -7.14
N VAL A 161 2.76 16.22 -6.65
CA VAL A 161 2.73 14.77 -6.82
C VAL A 161 2.66 14.06 -5.47
N LEU A 162 1.73 13.11 -5.34
CA LEU A 162 1.64 12.13 -4.27
C LEU A 162 2.14 10.79 -4.79
N LEU A 163 3.22 10.27 -4.21
CA LEU A 163 3.75 8.94 -4.47
C LEU A 163 3.43 7.98 -3.32
N THR A 164 3.33 6.69 -3.65
CA THR A 164 3.28 5.63 -2.64
C THR A 164 4.64 4.95 -2.50
N GLU A 165 4.99 4.58 -1.26
CA GLU A 165 6.18 3.77 -0.97
C GLU A 165 5.89 2.65 0.04
N ALA A 166 6.56 1.51 -0.12
CA ALA A 166 6.38 0.38 0.77
C ALA A 166 6.91 0.66 2.19
N PRO A 167 6.27 0.12 3.25
CA PRO A 167 6.82 0.16 4.59
C PRO A 167 8.24 -0.44 4.65
N GLY A 168 9.13 0.27 5.35
CA GLY A 168 10.54 -0.13 5.48
C GLY A 168 11.42 0.20 4.27
N ASN A 169 11.00 1.11 3.39
CA ASN A 169 11.82 1.60 2.29
C ASN A 169 13.14 2.22 2.82
N PRO A 170 14.31 1.87 2.25
CA PRO A 170 15.58 2.47 2.64
C PRO A 170 15.57 4.00 2.50
N LYS A 171 16.20 4.69 3.47
CA LYS A 171 16.31 6.15 3.46
C LYS A 171 16.94 6.71 2.18
N SER A 172 17.97 6.02 1.66
CA SER A 172 18.63 6.36 0.39
C SER A 172 17.66 6.33 -0.80
N ASN A 173 16.71 5.39 -0.81
CA ASN A 173 15.74 5.27 -1.89
C ASN A 173 14.75 6.42 -1.86
N ARG A 174 14.33 6.83 -0.66
CA ARG A 174 13.45 7.98 -0.48
C ARG A 174 14.10 9.30 -0.91
N GLU A 175 15.40 9.47 -0.61
CA GLU A 175 16.19 10.60 -1.11
C GLU A 175 16.31 10.58 -2.63
N LYS A 176 16.60 9.41 -3.22
CA LYS A 176 16.74 9.28 -4.67
C LYS A 176 15.43 9.55 -5.42
N MET A 177 14.30 9.12 -4.85
CA MET A 177 12.97 9.42 -5.35
C MET A 177 12.71 10.93 -5.38
N ALA A 178 12.99 11.63 -4.28
CA ALA A 178 12.84 13.09 -4.23
C ALA A 178 13.79 13.79 -5.20
N GLN A 179 15.03 13.32 -5.31
CA GLN A 179 16.00 13.84 -6.27
C GLN A 179 15.46 13.80 -7.69
N ILE A 180 14.96 12.65 -8.14
CA ILE A 180 14.42 12.50 -9.50
C ILE A 180 13.19 13.41 -9.70
N MET A 181 12.29 13.47 -8.73
CA MET A 181 11.08 14.28 -8.84
C MET A 181 11.37 15.78 -8.90
N PHE A 182 12.27 16.30 -8.06
CA PHE A 182 12.58 17.74 -8.02
C PHE A 182 13.61 18.18 -9.05
N GLU A 183 14.64 17.37 -9.33
CA GLU A 183 15.75 17.76 -10.22
C GLU A 183 15.47 17.40 -11.68
N MET A 184 14.85 16.24 -11.97
CA MET A 184 14.59 15.81 -13.34
C MET A 184 13.20 16.22 -13.83
N PHE A 185 12.16 15.97 -13.02
CA PHE A 185 10.78 16.30 -13.38
C PHE A 185 10.32 17.68 -12.91
N ASN A 186 11.13 18.36 -12.09
CA ASN A 186 10.92 19.74 -11.65
C ASN A 186 9.53 19.95 -10.99
N VAL A 187 9.06 18.96 -10.21
CA VAL A 187 7.73 19.04 -9.59
C VAL A 187 7.69 20.17 -8.53
N PRO A 188 6.56 20.89 -8.39
CA PRO A 188 6.44 22.01 -7.45
C PRO A 188 6.32 21.54 -6.00
N GLY A 189 5.78 20.34 -5.78
CA GLY A 189 5.70 19.73 -4.45
C GLY A 189 5.53 18.21 -4.50
N LEU A 190 6.06 17.54 -3.49
CA LEU A 190 6.10 16.10 -3.38
C LEU A 190 5.61 15.63 -2.00
N ASN A 191 4.79 14.58 -1.98
CA ASN A 191 4.48 13.83 -0.77
C ASN A 191 4.61 12.32 -1.03
N ALA A 192 5.20 11.58 -0.09
CA ALA A 192 5.28 10.12 -0.13
C ALA A 192 4.46 9.52 1.02
N CYS A 193 3.57 8.58 0.70
CA CYS A 193 2.66 7.98 1.66
C CYS A 193 2.75 6.45 1.68
N ILE A 194 2.47 5.86 2.85
CA ILE A 194 2.40 4.40 3.00
C ILE A 194 1.06 3.89 2.44
N PRO A 195 1.05 2.90 1.53
CA PRO A 195 -0.16 2.36 0.89
C PRO A 195 -1.26 1.94 1.85
N ALA A 196 -0.88 1.31 2.96
CA ALA A 196 -1.81 0.81 3.97
C ALA A 196 -2.56 1.94 4.70
N VAL A 197 -1.91 3.10 4.90
CA VAL A 197 -2.53 4.29 5.48
C VAL A 197 -3.58 4.86 4.52
N LEU A 198 -3.23 4.97 3.24
CA LEU A 198 -4.16 5.42 2.20
C LEU A 198 -5.37 4.48 2.08
N SER A 199 -5.13 3.17 2.13
CA SER A 199 -6.21 2.17 2.09
C SER A 199 -7.20 2.31 3.24
N LEU A 200 -6.72 2.70 4.43
CA LEU A 200 -7.59 2.95 5.58
C LEU A 200 -8.44 4.22 5.37
N TYR A 201 -7.85 5.28 4.81
CA TYR A 201 -8.57 6.50 4.46
C TYR A 201 -9.62 6.28 3.37
N ALA A 202 -9.34 5.43 2.39
CA ALA A 202 -10.33 5.01 1.39
C ALA A 202 -11.55 4.32 2.02
N ALA A 203 -11.35 3.59 3.12
CA ALA A 203 -12.43 2.99 3.91
C ALA A 203 -13.14 3.98 4.86
N GLY A 204 -12.72 5.25 4.90
CA GLY A 204 -13.25 6.26 5.82
C GLY A 204 -12.80 6.08 7.28
N LEU A 205 -11.75 5.31 7.53
CA LEU A 205 -11.32 4.99 8.90
C LEU A 205 -10.02 5.73 9.25
N THR A 206 -9.92 6.14 10.51
CA THR A 206 -8.68 6.72 11.08
C THR A 206 -7.95 5.76 12.01
N THR A 207 -8.64 4.75 12.52
CA THR A 207 -8.07 3.71 13.40
C THR A 207 -8.48 2.35 12.87
N GLY A 208 -7.54 1.42 12.78
CA GLY A 208 -7.74 0.06 12.28
C GLY A 208 -6.42 -0.58 11.88
N VAL A 209 -6.48 -1.79 11.33
CA VAL A 209 -5.30 -2.45 10.74
C VAL A 209 -5.56 -2.66 9.26
N ALA A 210 -4.64 -2.21 8.42
CA ALA A 210 -4.69 -2.48 7.00
C ALA A 210 -3.78 -3.68 6.68
N LEU A 211 -4.36 -4.73 6.12
CA LEU A 211 -3.63 -5.83 5.47
C LEU A 211 -3.62 -5.54 3.97
N ASP A 212 -2.45 -5.15 3.47
CA ASP A 212 -2.22 -4.89 2.05
C ASP A 212 -1.41 -6.04 1.44
N SER A 213 -1.98 -6.74 0.46
CA SER A 213 -1.30 -7.82 -0.27
C SER A 213 -1.28 -7.54 -1.76
N GLY A 214 -0.13 -7.03 -2.24
CA GLY A 214 0.12 -6.67 -3.63
C GLY A 214 0.74 -7.81 -4.45
N ASP A 215 1.54 -7.48 -5.46
CA ASP A 215 2.23 -8.52 -6.25
C ASP A 215 3.59 -8.91 -5.66
N GLY A 216 4.38 -7.94 -5.18
CA GLY A 216 5.72 -8.22 -4.67
C GLY A 216 5.81 -8.43 -3.15
N VAL A 217 4.88 -7.88 -2.38
CA VAL A 217 4.98 -7.79 -0.93
C VAL A 217 3.59 -7.72 -0.27
N THR A 218 3.50 -8.27 0.94
CA THR A 218 2.34 -8.17 1.82
C THR A 218 2.75 -7.46 3.11
N HIS A 219 1.96 -6.51 3.57
CA HIS A 219 2.24 -5.78 4.81
C HIS A 219 0.99 -5.68 5.67
N THR A 220 1.21 -5.71 6.99
CA THR A 220 0.17 -5.39 7.97
C THR A 220 0.59 -4.15 8.74
N VAL A 221 -0.21 -3.09 8.62
CA VAL A 221 0.08 -1.79 9.22
C VAL A 221 -1.07 -1.44 10.16
N PRO A 222 -0.84 -1.52 11.48
CA PRO A 222 -1.79 -1.03 12.47
C PRO A 222 -1.69 0.50 12.54
N ILE A 223 -2.85 1.15 12.52
CA ILE A 223 -2.98 2.61 12.45
C ILE A 223 -3.93 3.02 13.57
N TYR A 224 -3.52 4.03 14.33
CA TYR A 224 -4.29 4.60 15.41
C TYR A 224 -4.38 6.12 15.24
N GLU A 225 -5.60 6.64 15.14
CA GLU A 225 -5.87 8.08 15.00
C GLU A 225 -5.13 8.75 13.82
N GLY A 226 -4.95 8.00 12.73
CA GLY A 226 -4.29 8.45 11.51
C GLY A 226 -2.79 8.16 11.46
N PHE A 227 -2.19 7.69 12.56
CA PHE A 227 -0.75 7.42 12.63
C PHE A 227 -0.43 5.92 12.60
N PRO A 228 0.49 5.47 11.74
CA PRO A 228 0.93 4.08 11.72
C PRO A 228 1.82 3.77 12.95
N VAL A 229 1.51 2.66 13.62
CA VAL A 229 2.27 2.18 14.79
C VAL A 229 3.51 1.44 14.30
N ARG A 230 4.62 2.18 14.13
CA ARG A 230 5.85 1.75 13.43
C ARG A 230 6.44 0.43 13.94
N ASN A 231 6.50 0.24 15.26
CA ASN A 231 7.05 -0.96 15.90
C ASN A 231 6.19 -2.22 15.65
N ALA A 232 4.92 -2.05 15.28
CA ALA A 232 3.99 -3.13 15.05
C ALA A 232 3.81 -3.48 13.56
N ILE A 233 4.38 -2.69 12.64
CA ILE A 233 4.37 -2.98 11.20
C ILE A 233 5.05 -4.32 10.94
N GLN A 234 4.33 -5.23 10.27
CA GLN A 234 4.94 -6.47 9.74
C GLN A 234 5.02 -6.38 8.23
N ARG A 235 6.16 -6.86 7.71
CA ARG A 235 6.44 -6.98 6.30
C ARG A 235 6.68 -8.45 5.99
N LEU A 236 5.98 -8.94 4.98
CA LEU A 236 6.11 -10.30 4.47
C LEU A 236 6.45 -10.20 2.98
N ASP A 237 7.68 -10.56 2.62
CA ASP A 237 8.10 -10.65 1.20
C ASP A 237 7.53 -11.95 0.57
N MET A 238 6.21 -12.06 0.57
CA MET A 238 5.41 -13.10 -0.05
C MET A 238 4.08 -12.48 -0.46
N ALA A 239 3.74 -12.60 -1.74
CA ALA A 239 2.55 -11.98 -2.31
C ALA A 239 2.20 -12.62 -3.67
N GLY A 240 1.66 -11.85 -4.61
CA GLY A 240 1.08 -12.35 -5.85
C GLY A 240 2.07 -13.01 -6.82
N LEU A 241 3.33 -12.57 -6.84
CA LEU A 241 4.37 -13.14 -7.70
C LEU A 241 4.72 -14.57 -7.28
N TYR A 242 4.94 -14.78 -5.97
CA TYR A 242 5.21 -16.10 -5.41
C TYR A 242 4.05 -17.07 -5.64
N LEU A 243 2.80 -16.60 -5.54
CA LEU A 243 1.64 -17.41 -5.88
C LEU A 243 1.62 -17.82 -7.34
N THR A 244 2.02 -16.91 -8.24
CA THR A 244 2.06 -17.19 -9.68
C THR A 244 3.14 -18.22 -10.00
N ASP A 245 4.32 -18.10 -9.37
CA ASP A 245 5.40 -19.08 -9.52
C ASP A 245 5.04 -20.44 -8.88
N TYR A 246 4.31 -20.46 -7.76
CA TYR A 246 3.81 -21.71 -7.18
C TYR A 246 2.75 -22.37 -8.07
N LEU A 247 1.83 -21.59 -8.65
CA LEU A 247 0.85 -22.09 -9.60
C LEU A 247 1.51 -22.68 -10.85
N LEU A 248 2.60 -22.07 -11.32
CA LEU A 248 3.41 -22.58 -12.41
C LEU A 248 3.97 -23.97 -12.10
N THR A 249 4.52 -24.17 -10.90
CA THR A 249 5.07 -25.46 -10.45
C THR A 249 3.99 -26.54 -10.41
N ILE A 250 2.86 -26.29 -9.76
CA ILE A 250 1.78 -27.29 -9.62
C ILE A 250 1.10 -27.62 -10.96
N LEU A 251 1.00 -26.67 -11.89
CA LEU A 251 0.50 -26.93 -13.24
C LEU A 251 1.50 -27.76 -14.07
N THR A 252 2.79 -27.53 -13.87
CA THR A 252 3.85 -28.33 -14.50
C THR A 252 3.84 -29.77 -13.98
N GLU A 253 3.61 -29.97 -12.69
CA GLU A 253 3.43 -31.30 -12.07
C GLU A 253 2.23 -32.06 -12.66
N ARG A 254 1.15 -31.35 -13.00
CA ARG A 254 -0.02 -31.93 -13.69
C ARG A 254 0.24 -32.28 -15.16
N GLY A 255 1.36 -31.83 -15.73
CA GLY A 255 1.76 -32.14 -17.09
C GLY A 255 1.48 -31.03 -18.11
N TYR A 256 1.21 -29.79 -17.68
CA TYR A 256 1.16 -28.63 -18.56
C TYR A 256 2.53 -27.92 -18.60
N PRO A 257 3.34 -28.07 -19.67
CA PRO A 257 4.68 -27.53 -19.71
C PRO A 257 4.67 -26.02 -19.98
N PHE A 258 4.69 -25.22 -18.92
CA PHE A 258 4.91 -23.77 -19.01
C PHE A 258 6.40 -23.48 -18.77
N ALA A 259 7.11 -23.00 -19.79
CA ALA A 259 8.57 -22.85 -19.75
C ALA A 259 9.04 -21.43 -20.05
N THR A 260 8.19 -20.59 -20.65
CA THR A 260 8.56 -19.27 -21.14
C THR A 260 8.13 -18.16 -20.19
N THR A 261 8.74 -16.98 -20.32
CA THR A 261 8.32 -15.80 -19.55
C THR A 261 6.91 -15.33 -19.88
N SER A 262 6.44 -15.54 -21.12
CA SER A 262 5.06 -15.28 -21.53
C SER A 262 4.06 -16.19 -20.83
N ASP A 263 4.47 -17.41 -20.47
CA ASP A 263 3.59 -18.35 -19.77
C ASP A 263 3.27 -17.85 -18.35
N ARG A 264 4.19 -17.13 -17.70
CA ARG A 264 3.92 -16.52 -16.38
C ARG A 264 2.77 -15.52 -16.44
N ASP A 265 2.61 -14.78 -17.53
CA ASP A 265 1.50 -13.84 -17.71
C ASP A 265 0.16 -14.57 -17.89
N ILE A 266 0.17 -15.69 -18.59
CA ILE A 266 -1.00 -16.57 -18.74
C ILE A 266 -1.38 -17.20 -17.40
N VAL A 267 -0.40 -17.73 -16.67
CA VAL A 267 -0.62 -18.33 -15.34
C VAL A 267 -1.16 -17.29 -14.34
N ARG A 268 -0.74 -16.02 -14.46
CA ARG A 268 -1.32 -14.94 -13.66
C ARG A 268 -2.79 -14.69 -13.99
N ASP A 269 -3.16 -14.66 -15.28
CA ASP A 269 -4.55 -14.51 -15.70
C ASP A 269 -5.43 -15.69 -15.23
N ILE A 270 -4.89 -16.91 -15.29
CA ILE A 270 -5.50 -18.10 -14.71
C ILE A 270 -5.74 -17.92 -13.21
N LYS A 271 -4.72 -17.48 -12.46
CA LYS A 271 -4.81 -17.22 -11.02
C LYS A 271 -5.95 -16.24 -10.72
N GLU A 272 -5.99 -15.12 -11.43
CA GLU A 272 -6.98 -14.06 -11.18
C GLU A 272 -8.41 -14.48 -11.54
N LYS A 273 -8.61 -15.28 -12.60
CA LYS A 273 -9.94 -15.70 -13.05
C LYS A 273 -10.49 -16.95 -12.34
N LEU A 274 -9.64 -17.90 -11.99
CA LEU A 274 -10.07 -19.23 -11.56
C LEU A 274 -9.81 -19.54 -10.09
N CYS A 275 -8.81 -18.93 -9.45
CA CYS A 275 -8.50 -19.24 -8.07
C CYS A 275 -9.54 -18.71 -7.09
N TYR A 276 -9.66 -19.40 -5.97
CA TYR A 276 -10.52 -19.02 -4.84
C TYR A 276 -9.92 -19.56 -3.54
N VAL A 277 -10.17 -18.89 -2.42
CA VAL A 277 -9.75 -19.34 -1.09
C VAL A 277 -10.81 -20.25 -0.51
N ALA A 278 -10.40 -21.44 -0.06
CA ALA A 278 -11.27 -22.37 0.65
C ALA A 278 -11.42 -21.97 2.13
N LEU A 279 -12.62 -22.14 2.70
CA LEU A 279 -12.87 -21.88 4.13
C LEU A 279 -12.23 -22.94 5.05
N ASN A 280 -12.26 -24.20 4.61
CA ASN A 280 -11.53 -25.30 5.22
C ASN A 280 -10.79 -26.04 4.11
N PHE A 281 -9.47 -25.98 4.13
CA PHE A 281 -8.62 -26.57 3.10
C PHE A 281 -8.73 -28.10 3.05
N GLU A 282 -8.74 -28.77 4.20
CA GLU A 282 -8.77 -30.24 4.27
C GLU A 282 -10.09 -30.82 3.74
N GLU A 283 -11.21 -30.20 4.11
CA GLU A 283 -12.53 -30.58 3.60
C GLU A 283 -12.65 -30.33 2.09
N GLU A 284 -12.10 -29.22 1.61
CA GLU A 284 -12.09 -28.89 0.18
C GLU A 284 -11.23 -29.87 -0.63
N MET A 285 -10.08 -30.27 -0.09
CA MET A 285 -9.23 -31.33 -0.67
C MET A 285 -9.99 -32.65 -0.78
N ALA A 286 -10.62 -33.11 0.31
CA ALA A 286 -11.41 -34.34 0.30
C ALA A 286 -12.59 -34.27 -0.70
N ARG A 287 -13.24 -33.10 -0.82
CA ARG A 287 -14.29 -32.87 -1.82
C ARG A 287 -13.75 -32.89 -3.25
N SER A 288 -12.54 -32.39 -3.48
CA SER A 288 -11.90 -32.38 -4.80
C SER A 288 -11.54 -33.77 -5.30
N GLU A 289 -11.23 -34.71 -4.40
CA GLU A 289 -10.97 -36.11 -4.75
C GLU A 289 -12.25 -36.86 -5.14
N GLN A 290 -13.39 -36.47 -4.55
CA GLN A 290 -14.68 -37.13 -4.76
C GLN A 290 -15.51 -36.51 -5.88
N SER A 291 -15.23 -35.25 -6.25
CA SER A 291 -16.13 -34.47 -7.11
C SER A 291 -15.39 -33.74 -8.24
N THR A 292 -15.86 -33.97 -9.47
CA THR A 292 -15.43 -33.29 -10.71
C THR A 292 -15.95 -31.85 -10.94
N PRO A 293 -17.01 -31.31 -10.29
CA PRO A 293 -17.53 -29.97 -10.61
C PRO A 293 -16.65 -28.83 -10.09
N LEU A 294 -15.58 -29.12 -9.34
CA LEU A 294 -14.57 -28.14 -8.95
C LEU A 294 -13.59 -27.85 -10.09
N GLU A 295 -13.54 -28.70 -11.10
CA GLU A 295 -12.74 -28.47 -12.30
C GLU A 295 -13.36 -27.36 -13.16
N LYS A 296 -12.50 -26.43 -13.59
CA LYS A 296 -12.86 -25.41 -14.58
C LYS A 296 -11.90 -25.48 -15.75
N THR A 297 -12.43 -25.17 -16.93
CA THR A 297 -11.66 -25.05 -18.15
C THR A 297 -11.17 -23.63 -18.35
N TYR A 298 -10.00 -23.49 -18.97
CA TYR A 298 -9.41 -22.22 -19.39
C TYR A 298 -8.91 -22.37 -20.82
N GLU A 299 -9.20 -21.39 -21.68
CA GLU A 299 -8.73 -21.36 -23.06
C GLU A 299 -7.43 -20.56 -23.14
N LEU A 300 -6.35 -21.23 -23.55
CA LEU A 300 -5.04 -20.62 -23.79
C LEU A 300 -5.07 -19.74 -25.06
N PRO A 301 -4.13 -18.79 -25.22
CA PRO A 301 -4.08 -17.93 -26.40
C PRO A 301 -3.90 -18.64 -27.74
N ASP A 302 -3.44 -19.90 -27.74
CA ASP A 302 -3.32 -20.77 -28.91
C ASP A 302 -4.61 -21.54 -29.24
N GLY A 303 -5.66 -21.38 -28.43
CA GLY A 303 -6.94 -22.09 -28.53
C GLY A 303 -6.96 -23.44 -27.81
N GLN A 304 -5.88 -23.86 -27.16
CA GLN A 304 -5.87 -25.08 -26.36
C GLN A 304 -6.65 -24.88 -25.06
N VAL A 305 -7.58 -25.79 -24.77
CA VAL A 305 -8.34 -25.77 -23.51
C VAL A 305 -7.65 -26.64 -22.47
N ILE A 306 -7.28 -26.03 -21.34
CA ILE A 306 -6.73 -26.73 -20.18
C ILE A 306 -7.78 -26.85 -19.08
N THR A 307 -7.69 -27.92 -18.30
CA THR A 307 -8.56 -28.15 -17.14
C THR A 307 -7.76 -27.96 -15.86
N ILE A 308 -8.28 -27.12 -14.96
CA ILE A 308 -7.69 -26.80 -13.67
C ILE A 308 -8.67 -27.22 -12.56
N GLY A 309 -8.19 -28.02 -11.62
CA GLY A 309 -8.98 -28.63 -10.55
C GLY A 309 -8.60 -28.06 -9.19
N ASN A 310 -7.95 -28.87 -8.36
CA ASN A 310 -7.62 -28.49 -6.98
C ASN A 310 -6.54 -27.40 -6.85
N GLU A 311 -5.78 -27.14 -7.92
CA GLU A 311 -4.78 -26.07 -7.99
C GLU A 311 -5.42 -24.69 -7.73
N ARG A 312 -6.71 -24.55 -8.08
CA ARG A 312 -7.49 -23.32 -7.92
C ARG A 312 -7.52 -22.82 -6.48
N PHE A 313 -7.61 -23.72 -5.50
CA PHE A 313 -7.62 -23.35 -4.08
C PHE A 313 -6.31 -23.70 -3.36
N ARG A 314 -5.53 -24.65 -3.86
CA ARG A 314 -4.17 -24.92 -3.35
C ARG A 314 -3.23 -23.74 -3.56
N CYS A 315 -3.33 -23.04 -4.70
CA CYS A 315 -2.50 -21.87 -4.97
C CYS A 315 -2.64 -20.79 -3.89
N PRO A 316 -3.83 -20.19 -3.64
CA PRO A 316 -3.96 -19.14 -2.64
C PRO A 316 -3.81 -19.65 -1.19
N GLU A 317 -3.95 -20.95 -0.93
CA GLU A 317 -3.66 -21.53 0.39
C GLU A 317 -2.21 -21.29 0.83
N ALA A 318 -1.28 -21.17 -0.12
CA ALA A 318 0.12 -20.89 0.16
C ALA A 318 0.37 -19.55 0.87
N LEU A 319 -0.59 -18.60 0.84
CA LEU A 319 -0.53 -17.38 1.67
C LEU A 319 -0.78 -17.67 3.15
N PHE A 320 -1.65 -18.64 3.45
CA PHE A 320 -1.99 -19.04 4.81
C PHE A 320 -0.98 -20.06 5.35
N HIS A 321 -0.48 -20.93 4.47
CA HIS A 321 0.51 -21.95 4.77
C HIS A 321 1.72 -21.83 3.82
N PRO A 322 2.68 -20.93 4.14
CA PRO A 322 3.92 -20.73 3.38
C PRO A 322 4.76 -21.98 3.13
N SER A 323 4.58 -23.03 3.94
CA SER A 323 5.27 -24.32 3.81
C SER A 323 5.04 -24.98 2.46
N PHE A 324 3.93 -24.70 1.76
CA PHE A 324 3.69 -25.20 0.41
C PHE A 324 4.63 -24.62 -0.66
N MET A 325 5.28 -23.50 -0.37
CA MET A 325 6.29 -22.89 -1.25
C MET A 325 7.71 -23.12 -0.73
N ASP A 326 7.90 -24.05 0.22
CA ASP A 326 9.16 -24.30 0.93
C ASP A 326 9.75 -23.03 1.58
N LEU A 327 8.87 -22.12 2.03
CA LEU A 327 9.27 -20.89 2.71
C LEU A 327 9.10 -21.03 4.23
N GLU A 328 10.17 -20.79 4.97
CA GLU A 328 10.16 -20.67 6.44
C GLU A 328 9.58 -19.32 6.90
N LYS A 329 8.36 -19.01 6.48
CA LYS A 329 7.64 -17.78 6.85
C LYS A 329 6.32 -18.13 7.53
N VAL A 330 5.80 -17.20 8.31
CA VAL A 330 4.46 -17.30 8.91
C VAL A 330 3.37 -16.90 7.92
N GLY A 331 2.18 -17.47 8.07
CA GLY A 331 1.03 -17.13 7.24
C GLY A 331 0.58 -15.67 7.39
N ILE A 332 -0.23 -15.20 6.46
CA ILE A 332 -0.78 -13.83 6.49
C ILE A 332 -1.68 -13.57 7.70
N GLN A 333 -2.40 -14.60 8.17
CA GLN A 333 -3.25 -14.58 9.35
C GLN A 333 -2.45 -14.38 10.64
N GLU A 334 -1.35 -15.12 10.77
CA GLU A 334 -0.43 -14.99 11.91
C GLU A 334 0.31 -13.66 11.86
N THR A 335 0.71 -13.21 10.67
CA THR A 335 1.34 -11.90 10.47
C THR A 335 0.44 -10.77 10.96
N LEU A 336 -0.85 -10.80 10.61
CA LEU A 336 -1.83 -9.82 11.07
C LEU A 336 -2.03 -9.89 12.60
N TYR A 337 -2.20 -11.10 13.14
CA TYR A 337 -2.33 -11.30 14.58
C TYR A 337 -1.10 -10.78 15.35
N ASN A 338 0.10 -11.11 14.89
CA ASN A 338 1.36 -10.68 15.48
C ASN A 338 1.52 -9.15 15.42
N SER A 339 1.05 -8.51 14.34
CA SER A 339 1.02 -7.06 14.24
C SER A 339 0.13 -6.44 15.31
N ILE A 340 -1.09 -6.97 15.52
CA ILE A 340 -1.99 -6.49 16.56
C ILE A 340 -1.43 -6.77 17.96
N MET A 341 -0.76 -7.90 18.17
CA MET A 341 -0.16 -8.25 19.47
C MET A 341 1.06 -7.40 19.83
N LYS A 342 1.74 -6.79 18.85
CA LYS A 342 2.80 -5.80 19.10
C LYS A 342 2.28 -4.43 19.51
N CYS A 343 0.99 -4.16 19.27
CA CYS A 343 0.33 -2.94 19.71
C CYS A 343 -0.03 -2.99 21.20
N ASP A 344 -0.21 -1.82 21.82
CA ASP A 344 -0.64 -1.69 23.20
C ASP A 344 -2.03 -2.30 23.42
N MET A 345 -2.26 -2.89 24.60
CA MET A 345 -3.48 -3.64 24.91
C MET A 345 -4.77 -2.81 24.70
N ASP A 346 -4.72 -1.52 25.01
CA ASP A 346 -5.88 -0.62 24.95
C ASP A 346 -6.38 -0.38 23.52
N ILE A 347 -5.49 -0.43 22.53
CA ILE A 347 -5.85 -0.19 21.12
C ILE A 347 -6.27 -1.47 20.40
N ARG A 348 -5.88 -2.66 20.88
CA ARG A 348 -6.15 -3.96 20.21
C ARG A 348 -7.63 -4.19 19.93
N LYS A 349 -8.51 -3.81 20.85
CA LYS A 349 -9.97 -3.95 20.66
C LYS A 349 -10.46 -3.18 19.42
N ASN A 350 -9.96 -1.95 19.24
CA ASN A 350 -10.31 -1.12 18.08
C ASN A 350 -9.70 -1.66 16.79
N LEU A 351 -8.50 -2.24 16.87
CA LEU A 351 -7.80 -2.86 15.74
C LEU A 351 -8.54 -4.11 15.24
N TYR A 352 -8.95 -5.03 16.12
CA TYR A 352 -9.70 -6.23 15.74
C TYR A 352 -11.07 -5.92 15.11
N ALA A 353 -11.73 -4.86 15.59
CA ALA A 353 -13.02 -4.43 15.08
C ALA A 353 -12.94 -3.73 13.71
N LYS A 354 -11.74 -3.47 13.19
CA LYS A 354 -11.50 -2.68 11.98
C LYS A 354 -10.28 -3.20 11.21
N ILE A 355 -10.37 -4.42 10.71
CA ILE A 355 -9.35 -5.00 9.82
C ILE A 355 -9.76 -4.69 8.38
N VAL A 356 -9.01 -3.84 7.68
CA VAL A 356 -9.25 -3.47 6.28
C VAL A 356 -8.36 -4.28 5.37
N LEU A 357 -8.97 -4.89 4.35
CA LEU A 357 -8.26 -5.62 3.30
C LEU A 357 -8.00 -4.72 2.10
N SER A 358 -6.76 -4.72 1.62
CA SER A 358 -6.30 -3.98 0.43
C SER A 358 -5.36 -4.82 -0.43
N GLY A 359 -5.26 -4.47 -1.71
CA GLY A 359 -4.33 -5.11 -2.64
C GLY A 359 -4.94 -6.28 -3.41
N GLY A 360 -4.32 -6.60 -4.54
CA GLY A 360 -4.85 -7.52 -5.55
C GLY A 360 -5.08 -8.95 -5.06
N ASN A 361 -4.25 -9.52 -4.17
CA ASN A 361 -4.49 -10.89 -3.74
C ASN A 361 -5.72 -11.01 -2.82
N THR A 362 -6.08 -9.94 -2.12
CA THR A 362 -7.26 -9.93 -1.24
C THR A 362 -8.57 -9.87 -2.02
N THR A 363 -8.53 -9.66 -3.35
CA THR A 363 -9.71 -9.73 -4.21
C THR A 363 -10.14 -11.16 -4.52
N CYS A 364 -9.31 -12.16 -4.18
CA CYS A 364 -9.61 -13.57 -4.37
C CYS A 364 -10.91 -13.95 -3.65
N PRO A 365 -11.87 -14.64 -4.31
CA PRO A 365 -13.12 -15.05 -3.69
C PRO A 365 -12.89 -15.94 -2.46
N GLY A 366 -13.64 -15.72 -1.37
CA GLY A 366 -13.51 -16.50 -0.12
C GLY A 366 -12.40 -16.02 0.82
N PHE A 367 -11.58 -15.05 0.40
CA PHE A 367 -10.45 -14.58 1.19
C PHE A 367 -10.89 -13.91 2.50
N ALA A 368 -11.93 -13.06 2.44
CA ALA A 368 -12.40 -12.32 3.60
C ALA A 368 -13.00 -13.26 4.67
N GLU A 369 -13.81 -14.22 4.24
CA GLU A 369 -14.45 -15.22 5.09
C GLU A 369 -13.43 -16.15 5.74
N ARG A 370 -12.43 -16.59 4.97
CA ARG A 370 -11.31 -17.38 5.52
C ARG A 370 -10.52 -16.58 6.55
N MET A 371 -10.18 -15.33 6.22
CA MET A 371 -9.41 -14.46 7.12
C MET A 371 -10.16 -14.21 8.43
N GLU A 372 -11.47 -14.00 8.38
CA GLU A 372 -12.32 -13.82 9.56
C GLU A 372 -12.29 -15.07 10.46
N LYS A 373 -12.41 -16.27 9.89
CA LYS A 373 -12.33 -17.55 10.61
C LYS A 373 -10.95 -17.73 11.28
N GLU A 374 -9.87 -17.48 10.55
CA GLU A 374 -8.51 -17.63 11.06
C GLU A 374 -8.24 -16.68 12.23
N ILE A 375 -8.57 -15.39 12.07
CA ILE A 375 -8.37 -14.40 13.14
C ILE A 375 -9.28 -14.68 14.33
N THR A 376 -10.48 -15.21 14.12
CA THR A 376 -11.39 -15.64 15.22
C THR A 376 -10.81 -16.79 16.02
N THR A 377 -10.05 -17.66 15.38
CA THR A 377 -9.38 -18.78 16.03
C THR A 377 -8.16 -18.32 16.83
N LEU A 378 -7.40 -17.33 16.30
CA LEU A 378 -6.19 -16.81 16.93
C LEU A 378 -6.46 -15.76 18.04
N ALA A 379 -7.49 -14.95 17.89
CA ALA A 379 -7.79 -13.87 18.82
C ALA A 379 -8.47 -14.36 20.11
N PRO A 380 -8.30 -13.63 21.24
CA PRO A 380 -9.06 -13.92 22.45
C PRO A 380 -10.57 -13.84 22.20
N SER A 381 -11.35 -14.76 22.77
CA SER A 381 -12.80 -14.89 22.56
C SER A 381 -13.63 -13.66 22.97
N SER A 382 -13.03 -12.74 23.74
CA SER A 382 -13.65 -11.47 24.15
C SER A 382 -13.56 -10.37 23.08
N MET A 383 -12.76 -10.57 22.03
CA MET A 383 -12.59 -9.60 20.95
C MET A 383 -13.66 -9.79 19.88
N GLN A 384 -14.23 -8.67 19.41
CA GLN A 384 -15.10 -8.68 18.23
C GLN A 384 -14.25 -8.42 17.00
N ILE A 385 -14.24 -9.39 16.09
CA ILE A 385 -13.50 -9.31 14.84
C ILE A 385 -14.43 -8.82 13.75
N LYS A 386 -13.94 -7.90 12.94
CA LYS A 386 -14.65 -7.45 11.75
C LYS A 386 -13.66 -7.20 10.63
N ILE A 387 -13.83 -7.97 9.58
CA ILE A 387 -13.12 -7.80 8.31
C ILE A 387 -13.91 -6.84 7.43
N ILE A 388 -13.24 -5.84 6.89
CA ILE A 388 -13.78 -4.84 5.98
C ILE A 388 -13.08 -5.06 4.64
N ALA A 389 -13.84 -5.56 3.67
CA ALA A 389 -13.35 -5.82 2.32
C ALA A 389 -14.11 -4.94 1.32
N PRO A 390 -13.63 -3.71 1.03
CA PRO A 390 -14.24 -2.87 0.01
C PRO A 390 -14.25 -3.57 -1.35
N PRO A 391 -15.29 -3.39 -2.19
CA PRO A 391 -15.34 -3.99 -3.53
C PRO A 391 -14.17 -3.51 -4.41
N GLU A 392 -13.82 -2.22 -4.31
CA GLU A 392 -12.75 -1.58 -5.09
C GLU A 392 -11.34 -1.72 -4.45
N ARG A 393 -11.14 -2.73 -3.60
CA ARG A 393 -9.88 -2.94 -2.84
C ARG A 393 -8.64 -3.23 -3.69
N GLY A 394 -8.82 -3.50 -4.98
CA GLY A 394 -7.72 -3.61 -5.95
C GLY A 394 -6.97 -2.28 -6.18
N TYR A 395 -7.61 -1.15 -5.91
CA TYR A 395 -7.01 0.19 -6.06
C TYR A 395 -7.36 1.15 -4.91
N SER A 396 -7.74 0.62 -3.73
CA SER A 396 -8.02 1.42 -2.52
C SER A 396 -6.86 2.30 -2.10
N VAL A 397 -5.62 1.85 -2.31
CA VAL A 397 -4.41 2.67 -2.08
C VAL A 397 -4.49 3.98 -2.87
N TRP A 398 -4.81 3.88 -4.16
CA TRP A 398 -4.91 5.03 -5.05
C TRP A 398 -6.11 5.92 -4.69
N ILE A 399 -7.28 5.33 -4.37
CA ILE A 399 -8.46 6.09 -3.91
C ILE A 399 -8.13 6.89 -2.65
N GLY A 400 -7.45 6.28 -1.68
CA GLY A 400 -7.02 6.96 -0.46
C GLY A 400 -6.06 8.11 -0.73
N GLY A 401 -5.16 7.94 -1.70
CA GLY A 401 -4.30 9.01 -2.20
C GLY A 401 -5.09 10.14 -2.88
N SER A 402 -6.09 9.81 -3.70
CA SER A 402 -6.99 10.78 -4.34
C SER A 402 -7.75 11.62 -3.32
N ILE A 403 -8.30 10.96 -2.28
CA ILE A 403 -8.99 11.62 -1.17
C ILE A 403 -8.01 12.52 -0.41
N LEU A 404 -6.86 11.99 0.02
CA LEU A 404 -5.87 12.75 0.79
C LEU A 404 -5.37 13.98 0.01
N ALA A 405 -5.09 13.81 -1.28
CA ALA A 405 -4.59 14.87 -2.14
C ALA A 405 -5.65 15.94 -2.47
N SER A 406 -6.94 15.60 -2.34
CA SER A 406 -8.06 16.54 -2.51
C SER A 406 -8.34 17.41 -1.28
N LEU A 407 -7.75 17.08 -0.12
CA LEU A 407 -7.96 17.83 1.11
C LEU A 407 -7.30 19.22 1.04
N SER A 408 -7.95 20.20 1.66
CA SER A 408 -7.44 21.58 1.73
C SER A 408 -6.08 21.67 2.43
N THR A 409 -5.86 20.79 3.41
CA THR A 409 -4.63 20.66 4.22
C THR A 409 -3.49 19.97 3.47
N PHE A 410 -3.75 19.32 2.34
CA PHE A 410 -2.73 18.57 1.60
C PHE A 410 -1.52 19.43 1.23
N LYS A 411 -1.75 20.71 0.90
CA LYS A 411 -0.69 21.67 0.60
C LYS A 411 0.35 21.82 1.72
N GLN A 412 -0.08 21.69 2.97
CA GLN A 412 0.80 21.82 4.14
C GLN A 412 1.64 20.56 4.36
N MET A 413 1.21 19.42 3.84
CA MET A 413 1.91 18.13 3.93
C MET A 413 2.96 17.94 2.83
N LEU A 414 2.89 18.74 1.75
CA LEU A 414 3.86 18.68 0.66
C LEU A 414 5.23 19.19 1.13
N ILE A 415 6.27 18.55 0.63
CA ILE A 415 7.60 19.15 0.54
C ILE A 415 7.59 20.02 -0.71
N THR A 416 7.83 21.31 -0.58
CA THR A 416 7.91 22.20 -1.75
C THR A 416 9.29 22.13 -2.40
N LYS A 417 9.37 22.49 -3.68
CA LYS A 417 10.65 22.59 -4.36
C LYS A 417 11.62 23.54 -3.65
N GLN A 418 11.12 24.66 -3.12
CA GLN A 418 11.93 25.61 -2.37
C GLN A 418 12.54 24.97 -1.11
N GLU A 419 11.75 24.25 -0.32
CA GLU A 419 12.26 23.54 0.87
C GLU A 419 13.31 22.48 0.49
N TYR A 420 13.13 21.80 -0.65
CA TYR A 420 14.10 20.86 -1.19
C TYR A 420 15.41 21.54 -1.60
N ASP A 421 15.35 22.67 -2.31
CA ASP A 421 16.53 23.40 -2.77
C ASP A 421 17.35 23.95 -1.58
N GLU A 422 16.70 24.28 -0.45
CA GLU A 422 17.35 24.77 0.77
C GLU A 422 17.96 23.65 1.63
N CYS A 423 17.27 22.52 1.79
CA CYS A 423 17.66 21.44 2.72
C CYS A 423 18.28 20.21 2.03
N GLY A 424 18.22 20.16 0.70
CA GLY A 424 18.57 19.01 -0.12
C GLY A 424 17.65 17.80 0.12
N PRO A 425 18.04 16.61 -0.39
CA PRO A 425 17.23 15.39 -0.33
C PRO A 425 16.84 14.93 1.08
N SER A 426 17.61 15.32 2.11
CA SER A 426 17.40 14.89 3.49
C SER A 426 16.07 15.39 4.10
N ILE A 427 15.43 16.39 3.50
CA ILE A 427 14.14 16.95 3.94
C ILE A 427 13.03 15.90 4.01
N VAL A 428 13.11 14.87 3.17
CA VAL A 428 12.15 13.75 3.14
C VAL A 428 12.04 13.02 4.46
N HIS A 429 13.12 12.98 5.26
CA HIS A 429 13.09 12.28 6.56
C HIS A 429 12.40 13.08 7.66
N LYS A 430 12.19 14.38 7.46
CA LYS A 430 11.51 15.24 8.43
C LYS A 430 10.00 15.27 8.21
N LYS A 431 9.55 15.25 6.94
CA LYS A 431 8.11 15.32 6.59
C LYS A 431 7.48 13.99 6.18
N PHE A 432 8.22 13.04 5.60
CA PHE A 432 7.66 11.72 5.29
C PHE A 432 7.74 10.82 6.52
N PHE A 433 6.58 10.50 7.09
CA PHE A 433 6.48 9.69 8.29
C PHE A 433 6.66 8.20 7.97
#